data_AF-A0A7J7GYU1-F1
#
_entry.id   AF-A0A7J7GYU1-F1
#
_cell.length_a   1.000
_cell.length_b   1.000
_cell.length_c   1.000
_cell.angle_alpha   90.00
_cell.angle_beta   90.00
_cell.angle_gamma   90.00
#
_symmetry.space_group_name_H-M   'P 1'
#
loop_
_entity.id
_entity.type
_entity.pdbx_description
1 polymer ?
#
loop_
_entity_poly.entity_id
_entity_poly.type
_entity_poly.pdbx_seq_one_letter_code
_entity_poly.pdbx_strand_id
1 'polypeptide(L)'
;MNGLLRRAGISNGDLLIMSDTDEIPSLHTVKLLQWCDGVPPVLHLELRNYMYSFEFPVDYSSWRATVNIYNPWTFYRHSRATDLILSDAGWHCSFCFRHLRDFVFKMTAYSHADRVRHKEFLNYARIQKLICQGDDLFDMLPEEYSFRELIRRWDRFLNQLQQFIFRLT
;
A
#
# COMPACT_ATOMS: atom_id res chain seq x y z
N MET A 1 8.54 0.31 19.34
CA MET A 1 8.92 -0.55 18.20
C MET A 1 10.15 -1.42 18.47
N ASN A 2 11.31 -0.86 18.85
CA ASN A 2 12.59 -1.60 18.87
C ASN A 2 12.65 -2.79 19.84
N GLY A 3 11.82 -2.82 20.89
CA GLY A 3 11.73 -3.97 21.80
C GLY A 3 11.22 -5.25 21.13
N LEU A 4 10.29 -5.15 20.17
CA LEU A 4 9.76 -6.31 19.44
C LEU A 4 10.80 -6.89 18.50
N LEU A 5 11.53 -6.03 17.78
CA LEU A 5 12.60 -6.44 16.87
C LEU A 5 13.73 -7.17 17.63
N ARG A 6 14.12 -6.65 18.81
CA ARG A 6 15.13 -7.32 19.66
C ARG A 6 14.67 -8.70 20.15
N ARG A 7 13.39 -8.85 20.52
CA ARG A 7 12.82 -10.16 20.90
C ARG A 7 12.76 -11.14 19.74
N ALA A 8 12.63 -10.64 18.51
CA ALA A 8 12.70 -11.45 17.30
C ALA A 8 14.13 -11.86 16.92
N GLY A 9 15.16 -11.43 17.68
CA GLY A 9 16.55 -11.84 17.46
C GLY A 9 17.31 -10.99 16.44
N ILE A 10 16.83 -9.79 16.10
CA ILE A 10 17.52 -8.91 15.15
C ILE A 10 18.91 -8.50 15.65
N SER A 11 19.89 -8.49 14.76
CA SER A 11 21.27 -8.10 14.99
C SER A 11 21.66 -6.88 14.16
N ASN A 12 22.68 -6.14 14.61
CA ASN A 12 23.19 -4.98 13.88
C ASN A 12 23.74 -5.42 12.51
N GLY A 13 23.31 -4.75 11.44
CA GLY A 13 23.62 -5.13 10.06
C GLY A 13 22.56 -5.98 9.36
N ASP A 14 21.59 -6.54 10.10
CA ASP A 14 20.49 -7.30 9.49
C ASP A 14 19.62 -6.40 8.61
N LEU A 15 19.01 -7.00 7.58
CA LEU A 15 18.04 -6.30 6.75
C LEU A 15 16.66 -6.30 7.43
N LEU A 16 16.13 -5.10 7.68
CA LEU A 16 14.81 -4.87 8.25
C LEU A 16 13.86 -4.33 7.19
N ILE A 17 12.83 -5.11 6.85
CA ILE A 17 11.74 -4.68 5.98
C ILE A 17 10.70 -3.95 6.84
N MET A 18 10.38 -2.72 6.46
CA MET A 18 9.34 -1.88 7.06
C MET A 18 8.25 -1.64 6.01
N SER A 19 7.11 -2.27 6.19
CA SER A 19 5.96 -2.15 5.28
C SER A 19 4.66 -2.31 6.04
N ASP A 20 3.57 -1.82 5.46
CA ASP A 20 2.24 -2.10 5.95
C ASP A 20 1.85 -3.57 5.66
N THR A 21 0.84 -4.09 6.35
CA THR A 21 0.46 -5.52 6.23
C THR A 21 -0.01 -5.91 4.83
N ASP A 22 -0.56 -4.95 4.08
CA ASP A 22 -1.00 -5.11 2.69
C ASP A 22 0.10 -4.80 1.66
N GLU A 23 1.30 -4.45 2.09
CA GLU A 23 2.49 -4.21 1.26
C GLU A 23 3.46 -5.38 1.39
N ILE A 24 3.37 -6.32 0.44
CA ILE A 24 4.04 -7.61 0.52
C ILE A 24 5.15 -7.67 -0.53
N PRO A 25 6.43 -7.73 -0.10
CA PRO A 25 7.54 -8.00 -1.01
C PRO A 25 7.40 -9.37 -1.65
N SER A 26 7.80 -9.46 -2.91
CA SER A 26 7.81 -10.72 -3.65
C SER A 26 8.88 -11.67 -3.12
N LEU A 27 8.71 -12.97 -3.41
CA LEU A 27 9.73 -13.97 -3.09
C LEU A 27 11.07 -13.67 -3.80
N HIS A 28 11.04 -13.21 -5.06
CA HIS A 28 12.27 -12.93 -5.79
C HIS A 28 13.02 -11.73 -5.19
N THR A 29 12.30 -10.72 -4.72
CA THR A 29 12.89 -9.57 -4.02
C THR A 29 13.55 -9.98 -2.72
N VAL A 30 12.88 -10.80 -1.90
CA VAL A 30 13.49 -11.30 -0.66
C VAL A 30 14.74 -12.12 -0.95
N LYS A 31 14.72 -13.00 -1.97
CA LYS A 31 15.90 -13.77 -2.37
C LYS A 31 17.04 -12.89 -2.88
N LEU A 32 16.72 -11.86 -3.68
CA LEU A 32 17.71 -10.89 -4.16
C LEU A 32 18.41 -10.21 -2.99
N LEU A 33 17.65 -9.72 -2.02
CA LEU A 33 18.17 -9.07 -0.81
C LEU A 33 19.00 -10.02 0.07
N GLN A 34 18.69 -11.33 0.06
CA GLN A 34 19.43 -12.34 0.80
C GLN A 34 20.76 -12.74 0.14
N TRP A 35 20.82 -12.73 -1.19
CA TRP A 35 21.97 -13.24 -1.95
C TRP A 35 22.95 -12.17 -2.41
N CYS A 36 22.51 -10.92 -2.54
CA CYS A 36 23.34 -9.84 -3.01
C CYS A 36 23.94 -9.03 -1.86
N ASP A 37 25.25 -8.80 -1.93
CA ASP A 37 25.93 -7.81 -1.11
C ASP A 37 25.67 -6.38 -1.60
N GLY A 38 26.00 -5.39 -0.77
CA GLY A 38 25.97 -3.98 -1.18
C GLY A 38 24.56 -3.36 -1.21
N VAL A 39 23.59 -3.94 -0.51
CA VAL A 39 22.29 -3.30 -0.27
C VAL A 39 22.52 -1.93 0.37
N PRO A 40 21.92 -0.84 -0.16
CA PRO A 40 22.12 0.48 0.41
C PRO A 40 21.50 0.57 1.82
N PRO A 41 21.93 1.52 2.67
CA PRO A 41 21.43 1.64 4.04
C PRO A 41 19.91 1.77 4.15
N VAL A 42 19.28 2.39 3.16
CA VAL A 42 17.82 2.47 2.98
C VAL A 42 17.52 2.24 1.50
N LEU A 43 16.53 1.41 1.22
CA LEU A 43 16.04 1.08 -0.13
C LEU A 43 14.52 1.08 -0.13
N HIS A 44 13.88 1.88 -0.97
CA HIS A 44 12.42 1.78 -1.18
C HIS A 44 12.09 0.59 -2.09
N LEU A 45 10.92 0.00 -1.89
CA LEU A 45 10.40 -1.10 -2.69
C LEU A 45 9.21 -0.60 -3.51
N GLU A 46 9.33 -0.63 -4.84
CA GLU A 46 8.21 -0.33 -5.73
C GLU A 46 7.31 -1.56 -5.86
N LEU A 47 6.11 -1.45 -5.32
CA LEU A 47 5.10 -2.48 -5.32
C LEU A 47 4.04 -2.17 -6.38
N ARG A 48 3.59 -3.21 -7.06
CA ARG A 48 2.43 -3.14 -7.96
C ARG A 48 1.19 -2.83 -7.14
N ASN A 49 0.52 -1.72 -7.44
CA ASN A 49 -0.58 -1.20 -6.64
C ASN A 49 -1.93 -1.69 -7.18
N TYR A 50 -2.73 -2.27 -6.29
CA TYR A 50 -4.06 -2.82 -6.57
C TYR A 50 -5.07 -2.27 -5.58
N MET A 51 -6.32 -2.11 -6.02
CA MET A 51 -7.41 -1.61 -5.18
C MET A 51 -8.60 -2.58 -5.22
N TYR A 52 -9.14 -2.95 -4.06
CA TYR A 52 -10.31 -3.84 -3.90
C TYR A 52 -10.13 -5.31 -4.34
N SER A 53 -9.34 -5.58 -5.38
CA SER A 53 -8.98 -6.91 -5.88
C SER A 53 -7.68 -6.84 -6.67
N PHE A 54 -6.96 -7.95 -6.76
CA PHE A 54 -5.80 -8.08 -7.65
C PHE A 54 -6.17 -7.99 -9.15
N GLU A 55 -7.45 -8.02 -9.49
CA GLU A 55 -7.96 -7.80 -10.84
C GLU A 55 -8.02 -6.31 -11.23
N PHE A 56 -7.89 -5.40 -10.25
CA PHE A 56 -7.99 -3.96 -10.47
C PHE A 56 -6.64 -3.27 -10.22
N PRO A 57 -5.70 -3.32 -11.19
CA PRO A 57 -4.44 -2.61 -11.10
C PRO A 57 -4.66 -1.09 -11.17
N VAL A 58 -4.00 -0.34 -10.29
CA VAL A 58 -4.03 1.12 -10.25
C VAL A 58 -2.81 1.68 -10.97
N ASP A 59 -1.62 1.39 -10.44
CA ASP A 59 -0.33 1.88 -10.92
C ASP A 59 0.87 1.17 -10.23
N TYR A 60 2.05 1.78 -10.33
CA TYR A 60 3.29 1.37 -9.65
C TYR A 60 3.75 2.44 -8.65
N SER A 61 2.82 3.22 -8.09
CA SER A 61 3.15 4.35 -7.20
C SER A 61 3.26 3.97 -5.73
N SER A 62 3.14 2.69 -5.39
CA SER A 62 3.35 2.21 -4.03
C SER A 62 4.85 1.97 -3.79
N TRP A 63 5.53 2.94 -3.20
CA TRP A 63 6.98 2.89 -2.95
C TRP A 63 7.36 3.03 -1.47
N ARG A 64 6.39 3.22 -0.57
CA ARG A 64 6.66 3.58 0.84
C ARG A 64 7.25 2.45 1.67
N ALA A 65 7.07 1.21 1.26
CA ALA A 65 7.74 0.05 1.85
C ALA A 65 9.26 0.19 1.69
N THR A 66 10.01 -0.05 2.76
CA THR A 66 11.47 0.10 2.76
C THR A 66 12.22 -1.09 3.34
N VAL A 67 13.42 -1.32 2.84
CA VAL A 67 14.43 -2.16 3.46
C VAL A 67 15.49 -1.25 4.08
N ASN A 68 15.82 -1.49 5.34
CA ASN A 68 16.80 -0.73 6.09
C ASN A 68 17.87 -1.67 6.63
N ILE A 69 19.13 -1.26 6.59
CA ILE A 69 20.17 -1.92 7.38
C ILE A 69 19.91 -1.56 8.85
N TYR A 70 19.58 -2.56 9.65
CA TYR A 70 19.22 -2.37 11.04
C TYR A 70 20.44 -1.93 11.87
N ASN A 71 20.22 -0.90 12.67
CA ASN A 71 21.06 -0.52 13.78
C ASN A 71 20.17 -0.12 14.98
N PRO A 72 20.73 0.04 16.20
CA PRO A 72 19.94 0.39 17.38
C PRO A 72 19.17 1.72 17.29
N TRP A 73 19.57 2.61 16.38
CA TRP A 73 18.94 3.90 16.10
C TRP A 73 17.98 3.86 14.91
N THR A 74 17.78 2.69 14.29
CA THR A 74 16.77 2.52 13.25
C THR A 74 15.38 2.62 13.89
N PHE A 75 14.55 3.51 13.35
CA PHE A 75 13.15 3.71 13.76
C PHE A 75 12.23 3.39 12.60
N TYR A 76 11.02 2.91 12.92
CA TYR A 76 10.00 2.69 11.91
C TYR A 76 9.67 4.00 11.20
N ARG A 77 9.71 3.97 9.87
CA ARG A 77 9.36 5.10 9.02
C ARG A 77 8.63 4.58 7.79
N HIS A 78 7.47 5.17 7.51
CA HIS A 78 6.65 4.87 6.34
C HIS A 78 6.46 6.13 5.48
N SER A 79 7.57 6.79 5.17
CA SER A 79 7.65 8.00 4.35
C SER A 79 8.97 8.03 3.59
N ARG A 80 9.07 8.92 2.58
CA ARG A 80 10.29 9.02 1.75
C ARG A 80 11.52 9.27 2.60
N ALA A 81 12.47 8.34 2.50
CA ALA A 81 13.73 8.36 3.22
C ALA A 81 14.97 8.44 2.30
N THR A 82 14.83 8.07 1.03
CA THR A 82 15.87 8.09 0.00
C THR A 82 15.19 8.14 -1.38
N ASP A 83 15.98 8.29 -2.43
CA ASP A 83 15.55 8.30 -3.83
C ASP A 83 15.85 6.98 -4.54
N LEU A 84 16.53 6.06 -3.84
CA LEU A 84 16.81 4.71 -4.31
C LEU A 84 15.57 3.83 -4.16
N ILE A 85 15.09 3.30 -5.28
CA ILE A 85 13.92 2.45 -5.38
C ILE A 85 14.30 1.17 -6.12
N LEU A 86 13.92 0.02 -5.57
CA LEU A 86 13.97 -1.27 -6.25
C LEU A 86 12.64 -1.51 -6.96
N SER A 87 12.66 -1.50 -8.29
CA SER A 87 11.50 -1.77 -9.13
C SER A 87 11.04 -3.22 -9.06
N ASP A 88 9.76 -3.45 -9.33
CA ASP A 88 9.11 -4.77 -9.33
C ASP A 88 9.38 -5.58 -8.05
N ALA A 89 9.21 -4.93 -6.90
CA ALA A 89 9.58 -5.49 -5.61
C ALA A 89 8.48 -6.34 -4.94
N GLY A 90 7.26 -6.35 -5.47
CA GLY A 90 6.12 -7.04 -4.86
C GLY A 90 4.78 -6.41 -5.21
N TRP A 91 3.81 -6.54 -4.31
CA TRP A 91 2.46 -6.00 -4.50
C TRP A 91 1.95 -5.29 -3.25
N HIS A 92 1.18 -4.23 -3.49
CA HIS A 92 0.41 -3.51 -2.49
C HIS A 92 -1.06 -3.62 -2.86
N CYS A 93 -1.86 -4.30 -2.02
CA CYS A 93 -3.29 -4.50 -2.30
C CYS A 93 -4.15 -3.78 -1.28
N SER A 94 -4.52 -2.55 -1.61
CA SER A 94 -5.36 -1.71 -0.76
C SER A 94 -6.79 -2.24 -0.76
N PHE A 95 -7.31 -2.53 0.44
CA PHE A 95 -8.70 -3.01 0.65
C PHE A 95 -9.06 -4.29 -0.13
N CYS A 96 -8.11 -5.20 -0.34
CA CYS A 96 -8.37 -6.45 -1.06
C CYS A 96 -8.87 -7.58 -0.15
N PHE A 97 -10.09 -7.43 0.38
CA PHE A 97 -10.67 -8.42 1.29
C PHE A 97 -11.83 -9.19 0.68
N ARG A 98 -12.06 -10.40 1.19
CA ARG A 98 -13.19 -11.25 0.79
C ARG A 98 -14.53 -10.74 1.33
N HIS A 99 -14.54 -10.10 2.51
CA HIS A 99 -15.79 -9.71 3.19
C HIS A 99 -15.80 -8.23 3.57
N LEU A 100 -16.95 -7.57 3.40
CA LEU A 100 -17.14 -6.15 3.74
C LEU A 100 -16.87 -5.83 5.23
N ARG A 101 -17.01 -6.80 6.12
CA ARG A 101 -16.64 -6.63 7.53
C ARG A 101 -15.15 -6.34 7.71
N ASP A 102 -14.29 -6.90 6.85
CA ASP A 102 -12.84 -6.73 6.91
C ASP A 102 -12.44 -5.35 6.37
N PHE A 103 -13.23 -4.81 5.42
CA PHE A 103 -13.13 -3.41 5.00
C PHE A 103 -13.44 -2.49 6.18
N VAL A 104 -14.58 -2.68 6.85
CA VAL A 104 -14.94 -1.87 8.02
C VAL A 104 -13.93 -2.02 9.14
N PHE A 105 -13.42 -3.23 9.38
CA PHE A 105 -12.35 -3.45 10.34
C PHE A 105 -11.10 -2.65 9.95
N LYS A 106 -10.61 -2.72 8.71
CA LYS A 106 -9.46 -1.92 8.25
C LYS A 106 -9.73 -0.42 8.39
N MET A 107 -10.90 0.06 7.99
CA MET A 107 -11.28 1.49 8.09
C MET A 107 -11.35 1.98 9.54
N THR A 108 -11.66 1.10 10.49
CA THR A 108 -11.75 1.46 11.92
C THR A 108 -10.51 1.11 12.73
N ALA A 109 -9.54 0.42 12.11
CA ALA A 109 -8.28 0.02 12.72
C ALA A 109 -7.22 1.14 12.62
N TYR A 110 -6.15 0.97 13.41
CA TYR A 110 -5.15 1.99 13.74
C TYR A 110 -4.70 2.93 12.60
N SER A 111 -4.34 2.38 11.44
CA SER A 111 -3.89 3.20 10.31
C SER A 111 -5.09 3.82 9.60
N HIS A 112 -5.15 5.15 9.61
CA HIS A 112 -6.18 5.93 8.92
C HIS A 112 -7.62 5.83 9.46
N ALA A 113 -7.82 5.33 10.69
CA ALA A 113 -9.11 5.40 11.36
C ALA A 113 -9.69 6.82 11.46
N ASP A 114 -8.82 7.83 11.52
CA ASP A 114 -9.17 9.25 11.53
C ASP A 114 -9.89 9.72 10.25
N ARG A 115 -9.76 8.97 9.14
CA ARG A 115 -10.46 9.27 7.88
C ARG A 115 -11.94 8.92 7.92
N VAL A 116 -12.39 8.11 8.88
CA VAL A 116 -13.82 7.81 9.08
C VAL A 116 -14.50 8.99 9.79
N ARG A 117 -14.81 10.04 9.02
CA ARG A 117 -15.43 11.27 9.52
C ARG A 117 -16.92 11.12 9.85
N HIS A 118 -17.61 10.23 9.15
CA HIS A 118 -19.04 9.99 9.29
C HIS A 118 -19.32 8.49 9.44
N LYS A 119 -20.31 8.14 10.27
CA LYS A 119 -20.74 6.74 10.47
C LYS A 119 -21.20 6.08 9.17
N GLU A 120 -21.68 6.88 8.22
CA GLU A 120 -22.11 6.41 6.89
C GLU A 120 -20.97 5.76 6.11
N PHE A 121 -19.71 6.12 6.37
CA PHE A 121 -18.56 5.50 5.71
C PHE A 121 -18.44 4.01 6.05
N LEU A 122 -19.00 3.59 7.18
CA LEU A 122 -19.01 2.20 7.63
C LEU A 122 -20.26 1.44 7.18
N ASN A 123 -21.17 2.07 6.43
CA ASN A 123 -22.37 1.42 5.91
C ASN A 123 -21.99 0.43 4.81
N TYR A 124 -22.35 -0.84 4.99
CA TYR A 124 -21.97 -1.91 4.05
C TYR A 124 -22.54 -1.71 2.64
N ALA A 125 -23.76 -1.20 2.51
CA ALA A 125 -24.36 -0.93 1.20
C ALA A 125 -23.65 0.21 0.48
N ARG A 126 -23.22 1.25 1.20
CA ARG A 126 -22.38 2.34 0.65
C ARG A 126 -21.03 1.81 0.20
N ILE A 127 -20.33 1.07 1.07
CA ILE A 127 -19.02 0.49 0.77
C ILE A 127 -19.10 -0.39 -0.48
N GLN A 128 -20.07 -1.30 -0.54
CA GLN A 128 -20.27 -2.16 -1.70
C GLN A 128 -20.52 -1.36 -2.98
N LYS A 129 -21.37 -0.33 -2.90
CA LYS A 129 -21.65 0.54 -4.03
C LYS A 129 -20.37 1.22 -4.55
N LEU A 130 -19.55 1.81 -3.68
CA LEU A 130 -18.30 2.49 -4.06
C LEU A 130 -17.29 1.51 -4.67
N ILE A 131 -17.15 0.31 -4.09
CA ILE A 131 -16.29 -0.75 -4.66
C ILE A 131 -16.74 -1.09 -6.08
N CYS A 132 -18.05 -1.29 -6.30
CA CYS A 132 -18.59 -1.59 -7.63
C CYS A 132 -18.41 -0.44 -8.63
N GLN A 133 -18.30 0.81 -8.17
CA GLN A 133 -18.07 1.98 -9.00
C GLN A 133 -16.59 2.29 -9.22
N GLY A 134 -15.69 1.70 -8.41
CA GLY A 134 -14.28 2.04 -8.39
C GLY A 134 -13.98 3.35 -7.66
N ASP A 135 -14.91 3.87 -6.86
CA ASP A 135 -14.80 5.16 -6.16
C ASP A 135 -14.02 5.02 -4.84
N ASP A 136 -13.51 6.14 -4.30
CA ASP A 136 -12.79 6.18 -3.02
C ASP A 136 -13.71 5.97 -1.80
N LEU A 137 -13.30 5.12 -0.85
CA LEU A 137 -14.12 4.79 0.33
C LEU A 137 -14.34 5.98 1.29
N PHE A 138 -13.42 6.94 1.29
CA PHE A 138 -13.37 8.07 2.22
C PHE A 138 -13.79 9.40 1.57
N ASP A 139 -14.27 9.37 0.32
CA ASP A 139 -14.61 10.55 -0.50
C ASP A 139 -13.42 11.54 -0.62
N MET A 140 -12.20 11.02 -0.68
CA MET A 140 -10.98 11.83 -0.76
C MET A 140 -10.52 12.03 -2.21
N LEU A 141 -9.78 13.12 -2.42
CA LEU A 141 -9.02 13.34 -3.65
C LEU A 141 -7.81 12.39 -3.71
N PRO A 142 -7.33 12.02 -4.92
CA PRO A 142 -6.09 11.26 -5.07
C PRO A 142 -4.91 11.97 -4.39
N GLU A 143 -4.08 11.23 -3.65
CA GLU A 143 -2.88 11.74 -2.97
C GLU A 143 -1.72 12.00 -3.95
N GLU A 144 -1.85 13.03 -4.80
CA GLU A 144 -0.82 13.40 -5.77
C GLU A 144 0.03 14.61 -5.35
N TYR A 145 1.33 14.52 -5.61
CA TYR A 145 2.29 15.56 -5.29
C TYR A 145 2.51 16.58 -6.42
N SER A 146 1.76 16.48 -7.53
CA SER A 146 1.75 17.48 -8.60
C SER A 146 0.35 17.70 -9.17
N PHE A 147 0.01 18.94 -9.53
CA PHE A 147 -1.28 19.26 -10.15
C PHE A 147 -1.53 18.48 -11.44
N ARG A 148 -0.47 18.24 -12.23
CA ARG A 148 -0.57 17.46 -13.46
C ARG A 148 -1.01 16.03 -13.19
N GLU A 149 -0.41 15.36 -12.19
CA GLU A 149 -0.78 14.00 -11.82
C GLU A 149 -2.14 13.95 -11.12
N LEU A 150 -2.46 14.96 -10.30
CA LEU A 150 -3.78 15.10 -9.69
C LEU A 150 -4.89 15.15 -10.76
N ILE A 151 -4.75 16.03 -11.75
CA ILE A 151 -5.72 16.16 -12.86
C ILE A 151 -5.78 14.86 -13.66
N ARG A 152 -4.63 14.24 -13.99
CA ARG A 152 -4.59 12.96 -14.70
C ARG A 152 -5.31 11.84 -13.96
N ARG A 153 -5.17 11.76 -12.64
CA ARG A 153 -5.86 10.75 -11.83
C ARG A 153 -7.34 11.06 -11.73
N TRP A 154 -7.69 12.32 -11.50
CA TRP A 154 -9.08 12.79 -11.49
C TRP A 154 -9.81 12.47 -12.81
N ASP A 155 -9.17 12.73 -13.95
CA ASP A 155 -9.71 12.44 -15.27
C ASP A 155 -9.87 10.93 -15.53
N ARG A 156 -9.01 10.07 -14.94
CA ARG A 156 -9.17 8.60 -15.01
C ARG A 156 -10.35 8.10 -14.20
N PHE A 157 -10.60 8.69 -13.02
CA PHE A 157 -11.81 8.41 -12.23
C PHE A 157 -13.08 8.80 -13.00
N LEU A 158 -13.06 9.93 -13.71
CA LEU A 158 -14.21 10.36 -14.53
C LEU A 158 -14.43 9.49 -15.79
N ASN A 159 -13.37 8.92 -16.37
CA ASN A 159 -13.44 8.18 -17.64
C ASN A 159 -13.50 6.64 -17.49
N GLN A 160 -13.41 6.08 -16.28
CA GLN A 160 -13.59 4.63 -16.04
C GLN A 160 -15.06 4.15 -16.11
N LEU A 161 -16.02 5.03 -16.39
CA LEU A 161 -17.43 4.68 -16.64
C LEU A 161 -17.66 3.84 -17.92
N GLN A 162 -16.64 3.48 -18.70
CA GLN A 162 -16.81 2.78 -19.97
C GLN A 162 -16.11 1.42 -20.16
N GLN A 163 -15.34 0.87 -19.21
CA GLN A 163 -14.56 -0.36 -19.50
C GLN A 163 -14.68 -1.57 -18.55
N PHE A 164 -15.46 -1.53 -17.47
CA PHE A 164 -15.60 -2.70 -16.57
C PHE A 164 -17.04 -3.19 -16.34
N ILE A 165 -17.91 -3.09 -17.35
CA ILE A 165 -19.10 -3.97 -17.40
C ILE A 165 -18.68 -5.25 -18.14
N PHE A 166 -18.14 -6.23 -17.42
CA PHE A 166 -18.25 -7.62 -17.87
C PHE A 166 -19.74 -7.98 -17.82
N ARG A 167 -20.42 -7.88 -18.97
CA ARG A 167 -21.65 -8.64 -19.20
C ARG A 167 -21.26 -10.12 -19.20
N LEU A 168 -21.34 -10.75 -18.05
CA LEU A 168 -21.49 -12.19 -17.98
C LEU A 168 -22.94 -12.48 -18.41
N THR A 169 -23.10 -12.82 -19.69
CA THR A 169 -24.28 -13.57 -20.18
C THR A 169 -24.26 -14.98 -19.65
#